data_AF-A0A837KUV1-F1
#
_entry.id   AF-A0A837KUV1-F1
#
_cell.length_a   1.000
_cell.length_b   1.000
_cell.length_c   1.000
_cell.angle_alpha   90.00
_cell.angle_beta   90.00
_cell.angle_gamma   90.00
#
_symmetry.space_group_name_H-M   'P 1'
#
loop_
_entity.id
_entity.type
_entity.pdbx_description
1 polymer ?
#
loop_
_entity_poly.entity_id
_entity_poly.type
_entity_poly.pdbx_seq_one_letter_code
_entity_poly.pdbx_strand_id
1 'polypeptide(L)'
;MNKIRTSSLAIVAALSVALLSGCEPPSLSGLLSSESNGQPAGEGTQSTTVEPNNEATVRPQRASLAETIKDVDGVPTVTNATDLSVVVNKQRALPGDYIPPDLVEPNVPFPFDEKVEKRLLRAEAAQALEELFAKAKTEGIELYAVSGYRSYKTQKSLYETYVKTQGAEHAAAYSAVPGKSEHQTGLAMDVSGYDANTRLEESFAETPEGIWLAANCADFGFVIRYLKGKEDTTGYAYEPWHLRYVGKEMAKEIMAGGLTLEDYFSEAAIAHK
;
A
#
# COMPACT_ATOMS: atom_id res chain seq x y z
N MET A 1 -41.82 -13.71 44.83
CA MET A 1 -40.52 -13.66 45.54
C MET A 1 -39.41 -13.43 44.52
N ASN A 2 -39.17 -12.18 44.15
CA ASN A 2 -38.05 -11.78 43.28
C ASN A 2 -36.97 -11.14 44.17
N LYS A 3 -35.76 -11.71 44.21
CA LYS A 3 -34.59 -11.06 44.80
C LYS A 3 -33.68 -10.57 43.67
N ILE A 4 -33.72 -9.25 43.48
CA ILE A 4 -32.78 -8.47 42.68
C ILE A 4 -31.42 -8.54 43.37
N ARG A 5 -30.38 -9.00 42.67
CA ARG A 5 -28.98 -8.91 43.11
C ARG A 5 -28.34 -7.74 42.39
N THR A 6 -28.11 -6.65 43.11
CA THR A 6 -27.23 -5.55 42.72
C THR A 6 -25.82 -5.88 43.22
N SER A 7 -24.85 -5.91 42.30
CA SER A 7 -23.43 -6.03 42.63
C SER A 7 -22.76 -4.69 42.35
N SER A 8 -22.33 -4.02 43.42
CA SER A 8 -21.60 -2.76 43.37
C SER A 8 -20.19 -2.98 42.82
N LEU A 9 -19.83 -2.22 41.79
CA LEU A 9 -18.49 -2.18 41.21
C LEU A 9 -17.66 -1.16 42.02
N ALA A 10 -16.65 -1.64 42.76
CA ALA A 10 -15.69 -0.79 43.45
C ALA A 10 -14.54 -0.44 42.49
N ILE A 11 -14.43 0.83 42.10
CA ILE A 11 -13.31 1.38 41.34
C ILE A 11 -12.22 1.76 42.34
N VAL A 12 -11.09 1.05 42.32
CA VAL A 12 -9.87 1.44 43.03
C VAL A 12 -8.97 2.15 42.01
N ALA A 13 -8.87 3.47 42.12
CA ALA A 13 -7.90 4.28 41.40
C ALA A 13 -6.59 4.27 42.19
N ALA A 14 -5.55 3.65 41.63
CA ALA A 14 -4.19 3.76 42.14
C ALA A 14 -3.43 4.80 41.30
N LEU A 15 -3.22 5.97 41.90
CA LEU A 15 -2.24 6.96 41.48
C LEU A 15 -0.83 6.41 41.74
N SER A 16 0.08 6.54 40.78
CA SER A 16 1.52 6.41 41.01
C SER A 16 2.25 7.44 40.15
N VAL A 17 2.83 8.43 40.83
CA VAL A 17 3.73 9.46 40.31
C VAL A 17 5.15 9.07 40.69
N ALA A 18 6.10 9.20 39.75
CA ALA A 18 7.48 9.69 39.92
C ALA A 18 8.36 9.19 38.75
N LEU A 19 8.77 10.09 37.85
CA LEU A 19 10.12 10.71 37.76
C LEU A 19 11.17 9.79 37.14
N LEU A 20 11.65 10.14 35.95
CA LEU A 20 13.01 9.94 35.43
C LEU A 20 13.15 10.89 34.23
N SER A 21 13.82 12.04 34.41
CA SER A 21 15.23 12.29 34.03
C SER A 21 15.41 12.57 32.54
N GLY A 22 15.68 13.84 32.23
CA GLY A 22 15.91 14.33 30.88
C GLY A 22 17.23 13.87 30.25
N CYS A 23 17.22 13.81 28.93
CA CYS A 23 18.41 13.85 28.09
C CYS A 23 18.07 14.73 26.87
N GLU A 24 18.67 15.91 26.81
CA GLU A 24 18.73 16.71 25.58
C GLU A 24 19.82 16.13 24.67
N PRO A 25 19.61 16.05 23.34
CA PRO A 25 20.67 15.76 22.40
C PRO A 25 21.47 17.03 22.07
N PRO A 26 22.81 16.93 21.88
CA PRO A 26 23.61 18.09 21.51
C PRO A 26 23.41 18.46 20.03
N SER A 27 23.33 19.77 19.80
CA SER A 27 23.40 20.41 18.48
C SER A 27 24.84 20.40 17.96
N LEU A 28 25.00 20.09 16.66
CA LEU A 28 26.29 20.13 15.97
C LEU A 28 26.16 21.04 14.74
N SER A 29 26.37 22.33 14.97
CA SER A 29 26.71 23.30 13.93
C SER A 29 28.14 23.78 14.17
N GLY A 30 29.01 23.60 13.18
CA GLY A 30 30.13 24.50 12.90
C GLY A 30 31.50 24.14 13.48
N LEU A 31 32.34 23.49 12.65
CA LEU A 31 33.80 23.63 12.63
C LEU A 31 34.22 23.47 11.15
N LEU A 32 34.28 24.56 10.37
CA LEU A 32 35.48 25.37 10.06
C LEU A 32 36.69 24.56 9.54
N SER A 33 36.81 24.57 8.20
CA SER A 33 37.94 25.04 7.40
C SER A 33 39.37 24.96 7.97
N SER A 34 40.28 24.35 7.20
CA SER A 34 41.63 24.88 7.00
C SER A 34 42.18 24.50 5.62
N GLU A 35 42.70 25.53 4.94
CA GLU A 35 43.43 25.47 3.67
C GLU A 35 44.88 25.02 3.90
N SER A 36 45.50 24.41 2.89
CA SER A 36 46.90 24.73 2.58
C SER A 36 47.20 24.56 1.08
N ASN A 37 47.94 25.53 0.59
CA ASN A 37 48.20 25.87 -0.80
C ASN A 37 49.61 25.39 -1.23
N GLY A 38 49.80 25.03 -2.51
CA GLY A 38 51.10 24.65 -3.07
C GLY A 38 51.07 24.37 -4.59
N GLN A 39 51.21 25.44 -5.39
CA GLN A 39 51.41 25.47 -6.85
C GLN A 39 52.93 25.55 -7.20
N PRO A 40 53.38 25.66 -8.47
CA PRO A 40 52.87 25.16 -9.77
C PRO A 40 53.98 24.54 -10.66
N ALA A 41 53.61 23.89 -11.76
CA ALA A 41 54.38 23.92 -13.01
C ALA A 41 53.42 23.76 -14.21
N GLY A 42 53.42 24.72 -15.13
CA GLY A 42 52.48 24.81 -16.24
C GLY A 42 53.06 24.37 -17.59
N GLU A 43 52.15 24.10 -18.52
CA GLU A 43 52.29 24.38 -19.95
C GLU A 43 50.87 24.46 -20.54
N GLY A 44 50.60 25.54 -21.27
CA GLY A 44 49.25 25.90 -21.72
C GLY A 44 48.92 25.32 -23.09
N THR A 45 47.62 25.15 -23.37
CA THR A 45 47.03 25.32 -24.70
C THR A 45 45.52 25.54 -24.56
N GLN A 46 45.10 26.72 -25.02
CA GLN A 46 43.81 27.14 -25.59
C GLN A 46 42.46 26.72 -24.98
N SER A 47 41.75 27.78 -24.58
CA SER A 47 40.34 27.88 -24.25
C SER A 47 39.41 27.34 -25.33
N THR A 48 38.54 26.42 -24.94
CA THR A 48 37.18 26.33 -25.47
C THR A 48 36.26 26.06 -24.29
N THR A 49 35.45 27.06 -23.94
CA THR A 49 34.40 27.00 -22.94
C THR A 49 33.37 25.97 -23.38
N VAL A 50 33.39 24.79 -22.75
CA VAL A 50 32.28 23.83 -22.83
C VAL A 50 31.45 24.06 -21.57
N GLU A 51 30.31 24.72 -21.73
CA GLU A 51 29.29 24.79 -20.69
C GLU A 51 28.89 23.36 -20.29
N PRO A 52 28.78 23.03 -19.00
CA PRO A 52 28.29 21.73 -18.59
C PRO A 52 26.82 21.64 -18.97
N ASN A 53 26.52 20.82 -19.98
CA ASN A 53 25.17 20.43 -20.35
C ASN A 53 24.52 19.80 -19.11
N ASN A 54 23.70 20.59 -18.42
CA ASN A 54 22.92 20.15 -17.27
C ASN A 54 21.74 19.34 -17.81
N GLU A 55 22.00 18.13 -18.30
CA GLU A 55 20.98 17.11 -18.46
C GLU A 55 20.56 16.66 -17.06
N ALA A 56 19.75 17.50 -16.41
CA ALA A 56 18.84 17.02 -15.39
C ALA A 56 18.06 15.87 -16.03
N THR A 57 18.29 14.65 -15.54
CA THR A 57 17.47 13.49 -15.85
C THR A 57 16.01 13.86 -15.58
N VAL A 58 15.28 14.23 -16.63
CA VAL A 58 13.84 14.49 -16.57
C VAL A 58 13.21 13.13 -16.31
N ARG A 59 12.94 12.83 -15.04
CA ARG A 59 12.09 11.69 -14.70
C ARG A 59 10.75 11.92 -15.39
N PRO A 60 10.18 10.93 -16.11
CA PRO A 60 8.87 11.11 -16.71
C PRO A 60 7.86 11.52 -15.64
N GLN A 61 7.18 12.64 -15.88
CA GLN A 61 6.22 13.20 -14.95
C GLN A 61 5.05 12.22 -14.81
N ARG A 62 4.83 11.71 -13.60
CA ARG A 62 3.69 10.85 -13.27
C ARG A 62 2.38 11.63 -13.48
N ALA A 63 1.38 11.01 -14.12
CA ALA A 63 0.06 11.61 -14.29
C ALA A 63 -0.66 11.73 -12.94
N SER A 64 -1.36 12.83 -12.73
CA SER A 64 -2.19 13.06 -11.55
C SER A 64 -3.47 12.23 -11.55
N LEU A 65 -4.12 12.18 -10.39
CA LEU A 65 -5.45 11.60 -10.26
C LEU A 65 -6.46 12.29 -11.20
N ALA A 66 -6.48 13.62 -11.30
CA ALA A 66 -7.42 14.33 -12.18
C ALA A 66 -7.22 14.02 -13.67
N GLU A 67 -6.00 13.74 -14.11
CA GLU A 67 -5.69 13.43 -15.52
C GLU A 67 -6.12 12.03 -15.94
N THR A 68 -6.33 11.13 -14.98
CA THR A 68 -6.54 9.69 -15.22
C THR A 68 -7.98 9.25 -14.95
N ILE A 69 -8.95 10.17 -15.02
CA ILE A 69 -10.37 9.91 -14.75
C ILE A 69 -11.28 10.58 -15.78
N LYS A 70 -12.41 9.94 -16.08
CA LYS A 70 -13.49 10.50 -16.91
C LYS A 70 -14.86 10.09 -16.36
N ASP A 71 -15.90 10.82 -16.71
CA ASP A 71 -17.27 10.38 -16.44
C ASP A 71 -17.72 9.31 -17.46
N VAL A 72 -18.26 8.21 -16.96
CA VAL A 72 -18.94 7.18 -17.76
C VAL A 72 -20.30 6.95 -17.13
N ASP A 73 -21.36 7.46 -17.75
CA ASP A 73 -22.74 7.34 -17.27
C ASP A 73 -22.94 7.81 -15.81
N GLY A 74 -22.29 8.92 -15.43
CA GLY A 74 -22.34 9.46 -14.07
C GLY A 74 -21.41 8.76 -13.07
N VAL A 75 -20.55 7.85 -13.54
CA VAL A 75 -19.56 7.15 -12.71
C VAL A 75 -18.15 7.64 -13.07
N PRO A 76 -17.42 8.26 -12.13
CA PRO A 76 -16.01 8.60 -12.34
C PRO A 76 -15.18 7.32 -12.52
N THR A 77 -14.67 7.13 -13.73
CA THR A 77 -14.03 5.91 -14.21
C THR A 77 -12.61 6.19 -14.67
N VAL A 78 -11.66 5.36 -14.26
CA VAL A 78 -10.24 5.50 -14.61
C VAL A 78 -10.01 5.29 -16.10
N THR A 79 -9.06 6.02 -16.67
CA THR A 79 -8.69 5.93 -18.10
C THR A 79 -7.47 5.04 -18.36
N ASN A 80 -6.73 4.70 -17.31
CA ASN A 80 -5.47 3.96 -17.34
C ASN A 80 -5.59 2.57 -16.66
N ALA A 81 -6.69 1.84 -16.88
CA ALA A 81 -7.02 0.60 -16.17
C ALA A 81 -5.92 -0.48 -16.19
N THR A 82 -5.09 -0.52 -17.23
CA THR A 82 -3.99 -1.49 -17.41
C THR A 82 -2.66 -1.05 -16.78
N ASP A 83 -2.56 0.20 -16.34
CA ASP A 83 -1.33 0.77 -15.81
C ASP A 83 -1.11 0.34 -14.34
N LEU A 84 0.14 0.12 -13.94
CA LEU A 84 0.49 -0.19 -12.54
C LEU A 84 0.15 0.98 -11.60
N SER A 85 0.13 2.21 -12.13
CA SER A 85 -0.23 3.44 -11.42
C SER A 85 -1.73 3.65 -11.21
N VAL A 86 -2.60 2.76 -11.72
CA VAL A 86 -4.05 2.94 -11.62
C VAL A 86 -4.51 3.06 -10.15
N VAL A 87 -5.21 4.14 -9.81
CA VAL A 87 -5.79 4.29 -8.46
C VAL A 87 -7.30 4.04 -8.55
N VAL A 88 -7.72 2.95 -7.90
CA VAL A 88 -9.12 2.52 -7.77
C VAL A 88 -9.49 2.64 -6.29
N ASN A 89 -10.59 3.33 -6.01
CA ASN A 89 -11.05 3.57 -4.63
C ASN A 89 -12.54 3.95 -4.62
N LYS A 90 -13.07 4.43 -3.48
CA LYS A 90 -14.48 4.82 -3.33
C LYS A 90 -14.93 5.91 -4.32
N GLN A 91 -14.02 6.69 -4.90
CA GLN A 91 -14.30 7.77 -5.83
C GLN A 91 -13.96 7.44 -7.28
N ARG A 92 -13.14 6.40 -7.53
CA ARG A 92 -12.58 6.08 -8.85
C ARG A 92 -12.84 4.63 -9.20
N ALA A 93 -13.68 4.38 -10.22
CA ALA A 93 -14.04 3.03 -10.65
C ALA A 93 -13.21 2.54 -11.84
N LEU A 94 -13.01 1.24 -11.95
CA LEU A 94 -12.65 0.56 -13.18
C LEU A 94 -13.87 0.41 -14.10
N PRO A 95 -13.65 0.33 -15.43
CA PRO A 95 -14.68 -0.14 -16.35
C PRO A 95 -15.24 -1.50 -15.90
N GLY A 96 -16.57 -1.67 -16.00
CA GLY A 96 -17.22 -2.88 -15.50
C GLY A 96 -16.87 -4.16 -16.26
N ASP A 97 -16.42 -4.02 -17.51
CA ASP A 97 -15.95 -5.09 -18.39
C ASP A 97 -14.43 -5.29 -18.33
N TYR A 98 -13.71 -4.50 -17.53
CA TYR A 98 -12.26 -4.64 -17.41
C TYR A 98 -11.89 -5.97 -16.74
N ILE A 99 -11.12 -6.75 -17.48
CA ILE A 99 -10.45 -7.98 -17.05
C ILE A 99 -8.99 -7.84 -17.47
N PRO A 100 -8.02 -7.95 -16.54
CA PRO A 100 -6.61 -7.90 -16.90
C PRO A 100 -6.27 -9.03 -17.90
N PRO A 101 -5.52 -8.74 -18.97
CA PRO A 101 -5.25 -9.70 -20.05
C PRO A 101 -4.23 -10.78 -19.66
N ASP A 102 -3.54 -10.61 -18.55
CA ASP A 102 -2.32 -11.32 -18.13
C ASP A 102 -2.48 -12.00 -16.76
N LEU A 103 -3.69 -12.43 -16.40
CA LEU A 103 -3.96 -13.12 -15.15
C LEU A 103 -3.33 -14.52 -15.13
N VAL A 104 -2.55 -14.80 -14.08
CA VAL A 104 -1.92 -16.09 -13.80
C VAL A 104 -2.06 -16.45 -12.32
N GLU A 105 -1.94 -17.74 -12.01
CA GLU A 105 -1.86 -18.22 -10.64
C GLU A 105 -0.39 -18.18 -10.17
N PRO A 106 -0.05 -17.40 -9.12
CA PRO A 106 1.30 -17.39 -8.56
C PRO A 106 1.60 -18.73 -7.87
N ASN A 107 2.85 -19.17 -7.95
CA ASN A 107 3.37 -20.35 -7.27
C ASN A 107 3.68 -20.06 -5.78
N VAL A 108 2.64 -19.73 -5.03
CA VAL A 108 2.69 -19.47 -3.57
C VAL A 108 1.64 -20.33 -2.86
N PRO A 109 1.84 -20.65 -1.57
CA PRO A 109 0.85 -21.40 -0.81
C PRO A 109 -0.46 -20.60 -0.60
N PHE A 110 -1.58 -21.31 -0.68
CA PHE A 110 -2.92 -20.83 -0.32
C PHE A 110 -3.52 -21.79 0.72
N PRO A 111 -4.43 -21.35 1.62
CA PRO A 111 -5.04 -22.21 2.63
C PRO A 111 -6.21 -23.04 2.07
N PHE A 112 -6.25 -23.23 0.75
CA PHE A 112 -7.31 -23.90 0.00
C PHE A 112 -6.75 -24.35 -1.36
N ASP A 113 -7.31 -25.40 -1.97
CA ASP A 113 -6.77 -26.02 -3.19
C ASP A 113 -7.57 -25.68 -4.46
N GLU A 114 -8.77 -25.11 -4.32
CA GLU A 114 -9.66 -24.86 -5.44
C GLU A 114 -9.09 -23.81 -6.40
N LYS A 115 -9.09 -24.12 -7.70
CA LYS A 115 -8.70 -23.19 -8.76
C LYS A 115 -9.81 -22.17 -9.02
N VAL A 116 -9.77 -21.07 -8.29
CA VAL A 116 -10.76 -19.99 -8.34
C VAL A 116 -10.10 -18.64 -8.66
N GLU A 117 -10.87 -17.67 -9.14
CA GLU A 117 -10.36 -16.37 -9.59
C GLU A 117 -9.52 -15.64 -8.53
N LYS A 118 -9.83 -15.81 -7.24
CA LYS A 118 -9.08 -15.22 -6.12
C LYS A 118 -7.69 -15.81 -5.91
N ARG A 119 -7.26 -16.79 -6.73
CA ARG A 119 -5.85 -17.22 -6.80
C ARG A 119 -5.07 -16.47 -7.86
N LEU A 120 -5.72 -15.65 -8.69
CA LEU A 120 -5.07 -15.03 -9.84
C LEU A 120 -4.50 -13.66 -9.48
N LEU A 121 -3.41 -13.30 -10.14
CA LEU A 121 -2.82 -11.95 -10.19
C LEU A 121 -2.38 -11.67 -11.61
N ARG A 122 -2.17 -10.40 -11.95
CA ARG A 122 -1.41 -10.06 -13.16
C ARG A 122 -0.01 -10.65 -13.07
N ALA A 123 0.53 -11.13 -14.19
CA ALA A 123 1.77 -11.89 -14.24
C ALA A 123 2.96 -11.23 -13.52
N GLU A 124 3.13 -9.92 -13.68
CA GLU A 124 4.21 -9.17 -13.02
C GLU A 124 4.05 -9.15 -11.48
N ALA A 125 2.82 -8.92 -11.00
CA ALA A 125 2.51 -8.97 -9.57
C ALA A 125 2.61 -10.40 -9.02
N ALA A 126 2.24 -11.42 -9.79
CA ALA A 126 2.37 -12.82 -9.43
C ALA A 126 3.84 -13.20 -9.19
N GLN A 127 4.73 -12.86 -10.13
CA GLN A 127 6.16 -13.10 -10.00
C GLN A 127 6.75 -12.37 -8.78
N ALA A 128 6.37 -11.10 -8.59
CA ALA A 128 6.82 -10.34 -7.44
C ALA A 128 6.37 -10.96 -6.11
N LEU A 129 5.14 -11.50 -6.06
CA LEU A 129 4.62 -12.17 -4.88
C LEU A 129 5.40 -13.47 -4.59
N GLU A 130 5.76 -14.23 -5.62
CA GLU A 130 6.61 -15.42 -5.49
C GLU A 130 7.99 -15.05 -4.91
N GLU A 131 8.62 -13.99 -5.42
CA GLU A 131 9.89 -13.47 -4.89
C GLU A 131 9.79 -13.06 -3.41
N LEU A 132 8.70 -12.35 -3.05
CA LEU A 132 8.43 -11.92 -1.68
C LEU A 132 8.26 -13.12 -0.74
N PHE A 133 7.47 -14.11 -1.13
CA PHE A 133 7.20 -15.30 -0.33
C PHE A 133 8.43 -16.19 -0.21
N ALA A 134 9.23 -16.31 -1.27
CA ALA A 134 10.50 -17.01 -1.23
C ALA A 134 11.46 -16.36 -0.22
N LYS A 135 11.56 -15.02 -0.23
CA LYS A 135 12.37 -14.27 0.73
C LYS A 135 11.87 -14.47 2.17
N ALA A 136 10.56 -14.32 2.40
CA ALA A 136 9.94 -14.57 3.71
C ALA A 136 10.33 -15.94 4.25
N LYS A 137 10.19 -16.98 3.42
CA LYS A 137 10.53 -18.36 3.78
C LYS A 137 12.00 -18.54 4.14
N THR A 138 12.94 -17.88 3.45
CA THR A 138 14.36 -17.93 3.81
C THR A 138 14.67 -17.33 5.18
N GLU A 139 13.77 -16.48 5.69
CA GLU A 139 13.89 -15.82 7.00
C GLU A 139 12.99 -16.46 8.06
N GLY A 140 12.41 -17.64 7.76
CA GLY A 140 11.55 -18.37 8.69
C GLY A 140 10.14 -17.79 8.83
N ILE A 141 9.73 -16.93 7.90
CA ILE A 141 8.39 -16.33 7.85
C ILE A 141 7.54 -17.10 6.84
N GLU A 142 6.44 -17.68 7.30
CA GLU A 142 5.52 -18.46 6.46
C GLU A 142 4.25 -17.65 6.18
N LEU A 143 4.07 -17.29 4.90
CA LEU A 143 2.93 -16.52 4.41
C LEU A 143 1.99 -17.39 3.60
N TYR A 144 0.70 -17.03 3.59
CA TYR A 144 -0.32 -17.57 2.70
C TYR A 144 -0.97 -16.47 1.87
N ALA A 145 -1.16 -16.72 0.59
CA ALA A 145 -2.03 -15.92 -0.25
C ALA A 145 -3.50 -16.29 0.03
N VAL A 146 -4.39 -15.30 0.08
CA VAL A 146 -5.78 -15.48 0.52
C VAL A 146 -6.77 -15.10 -0.58
N SER A 147 -6.61 -13.91 -1.17
CA SER A 147 -7.52 -13.38 -2.19
C SER A 147 -6.84 -12.35 -3.10
N GLY A 148 -6.57 -12.77 -4.33
CA GLY A 148 -6.07 -11.94 -5.43
C GLY A 148 -7.20 -11.32 -6.26
N TYR A 149 -7.23 -11.63 -7.55
CA TYR A 149 -8.19 -11.10 -8.50
C TYR A 149 -9.64 -11.42 -8.15
N ARG A 150 -10.51 -10.43 -8.34
CA ARG A 150 -11.96 -10.57 -8.19
C ARG A 150 -12.64 -9.83 -9.33
N SER A 151 -13.40 -10.55 -10.14
CA SER A 151 -14.09 -9.94 -11.28
C SER A 151 -15.17 -8.95 -10.82
N TYR A 152 -15.51 -7.99 -11.69
CA TYR A 152 -16.63 -7.08 -11.46
C TYR A 152 -17.91 -7.83 -11.11
N LYS A 153 -18.19 -8.93 -11.83
CA LYS A 153 -19.37 -9.77 -11.61
C LYS A 153 -19.39 -10.36 -10.21
N THR A 154 -18.28 -10.93 -9.75
CA THR A 154 -18.17 -11.47 -8.39
C THR A 154 -18.34 -10.36 -7.35
N GLN A 155 -17.68 -9.21 -7.54
CA GLN A 155 -17.82 -8.08 -6.62
C GLN A 155 -19.27 -7.57 -6.57
N LYS A 156 -19.99 -7.57 -7.70
CA LYS A 156 -21.42 -7.25 -7.78
C LYS A 156 -22.27 -8.23 -6.97
N SER A 157 -22.09 -9.53 -7.17
CA SER A 157 -22.84 -10.53 -6.40
C SER A 157 -22.54 -10.45 -4.90
N LEU A 158 -21.29 -10.18 -4.51
CA LEU A 158 -20.90 -9.98 -3.12
C LEU A 158 -21.57 -8.74 -2.52
N TYR A 159 -21.48 -7.60 -3.22
CA TYR A 159 -22.07 -6.34 -2.79
C TYR A 159 -23.60 -6.44 -2.65
N GLU A 160 -24.29 -7.02 -3.64
CA GLU A 160 -25.75 -7.24 -3.60
C GLU A 160 -26.16 -8.14 -2.42
N THR A 161 -25.33 -9.13 -2.08
CA THR A 161 -25.55 -10.00 -0.90
C THR A 161 -25.46 -9.20 0.40
N TYR A 162 -24.46 -8.33 0.53
CA TYR A 162 -24.33 -7.45 1.70
C TYR A 162 -25.47 -6.45 1.79
N VAL A 163 -25.86 -5.81 0.69
CA VAL A 163 -27.01 -4.90 0.67
C VAL A 163 -28.28 -5.61 1.15
N LYS A 164 -28.51 -6.84 0.66
CA LYS A 164 -29.68 -7.65 1.05
C LYS A 164 -29.67 -8.06 2.52
N THR A 165 -28.49 -8.35 3.08
CA THR A 165 -28.38 -8.94 4.44
C THR A 165 -28.12 -7.90 5.54
N GLN A 166 -27.50 -6.77 5.21
CA GLN A 166 -26.99 -5.79 6.16
C GLN A 166 -27.41 -4.34 5.83
N GLY A 167 -28.04 -4.11 4.67
CA GLY A 167 -28.48 -2.79 4.22
C GLY A 167 -27.43 -2.06 3.37
N ALA A 168 -27.90 -1.12 2.54
CA ALA A 168 -27.05 -0.46 1.54
C ALA A 168 -25.94 0.42 2.12
N GLU A 169 -26.24 1.15 3.19
CA GLU A 169 -25.28 2.02 3.87
C GLU A 169 -24.13 1.20 4.48
N HIS A 170 -24.46 0.12 5.19
CA HIS A 170 -23.48 -0.79 5.77
C HIS A 170 -22.65 -1.49 4.67
N ALA A 171 -23.30 -1.99 3.62
CA ALA A 171 -22.60 -2.61 2.50
C ALA A 171 -21.60 -1.66 1.82
N ALA A 172 -21.97 -0.38 1.64
CA ALA A 172 -21.09 0.63 1.05
C ALA A 172 -19.88 1.00 1.92
N ALA A 173 -20.01 0.87 3.24
CA ALA A 173 -18.90 1.09 4.18
C ALA A 173 -17.87 -0.05 4.08
N TYR A 174 -18.32 -1.31 4.24
CA TYR A 174 -17.43 -2.47 4.41
C TYR A 174 -17.11 -3.22 3.12
N SER A 175 -17.88 -3.04 2.05
CA SER A 175 -17.65 -3.67 0.76
C SER A 175 -17.46 -2.62 -0.32
N ALA A 176 -16.49 -2.86 -1.21
CA ALA A 176 -16.33 -2.03 -2.38
C ALA A 176 -17.56 -2.15 -3.30
N VAL A 177 -18.07 -1.02 -3.78
CA VAL A 177 -19.04 -1.00 -4.88
C VAL A 177 -18.38 -1.64 -6.12
N PRO A 178 -19.12 -2.37 -6.97
CA PRO A 178 -18.55 -2.97 -8.18
C PRO A 178 -17.81 -1.93 -9.04
N GLY A 179 -16.61 -2.28 -9.51
CA GLY A 179 -15.69 -1.34 -10.18
C GLY A 179 -14.77 -0.58 -9.23
N LYS A 180 -15.08 -0.48 -7.94
CA LYS A 180 -14.30 0.28 -6.95
C LYS A 180 -13.44 -0.59 -6.03
N SER A 181 -13.26 -1.87 -6.37
CA SER A 181 -12.40 -2.80 -5.67
C SER A 181 -11.06 -2.91 -6.39
N GLU A 182 -9.96 -2.74 -5.66
CA GLU A 182 -8.63 -2.97 -6.24
C GLU A 182 -8.40 -4.42 -6.67
N HIS A 183 -9.09 -5.41 -6.10
CA HIS A 183 -8.96 -6.80 -6.55
C HIS A 183 -9.31 -6.97 -8.04
N GLN A 184 -10.17 -6.12 -8.62
CA GLN A 184 -10.46 -6.18 -10.06
C GLN A 184 -9.25 -5.79 -10.92
N THR A 185 -8.28 -5.06 -10.39
CA THR A 185 -7.04 -4.72 -11.12
C THR A 185 -6.15 -5.95 -11.36
N GLY A 186 -6.30 -7.01 -10.56
CA GLY A 186 -5.35 -8.12 -10.50
C GLY A 186 -3.98 -7.73 -9.92
N LEU A 187 -3.84 -6.54 -9.33
CA LEU A 187 -2.63 -6.05 -8.68
C LEU A 187 -2.71 -6.11 -7.15
N ALA A 188 -3.85 -6.51 -6.59
CA ALA A 188 -4.05 -6.62 -5.15
C ALA A 188 -4.05 -8.09 -4.71
N MET A 189 -3.37 -8.39 -3.60
CA MET A 189 -3.39 -9.70 -2.95
C MET A 189 -3.54 -9.53 -1.45
N ASP A 190 -4.56 -10.18 -0.90
CA ASP A 190 -4.68 -10.38 0.54
C ASP A 190 -3.74 -11.51 0.98
N VAL A 191 -2.96 -11.26 2.03
CA VAL A 191 -1.99 -12.20 2.61
C VAL A 191 -2.26 -12.44 4.09
N SER A 192 -1.98 -13.64 4.60
CA SER A 192 -2.02 -13.93 6.04
C SER A 192 -0.78 -14.72 6.48
N GLY A 193 -0.59 -14.84 7.79
CA GLY A 193 0.41 -15.74 8.38
C GLY A 193 -0.03 -17.20 8.39
N TYR A 194 0.88 -18.10 8.76
CA TYR A 194 0.66 -19.54 8.65
C TYR A 194 -0.49 -20.07 9.51
N ASP A 195 -0.65 -19.51 10.70
CA ASP A 195 -1.63 -20.01 11.67
C ASP A 195 -3.09 -19.70 11.29
N ALA A 196 -3.30 -18.84 10.28
CA ALA A 196 -4.59 -18.34 9.78
C ALA A 196 -5.53 -17.79 10.86
N ASN A 197 -5.07 -17.59 12.10
CA ASN A 197 -5.89 -17.20 13.24
C ASN A 197 -6.27 -15.72 13.21
N THR A 198 -5.44 -14.90 12.56
CA THR A 198 -5.63 -13.44 12.36
C THR A 198 -5.95 -13.10 10.91
N ARG A 199 -6.54 -14.06 10.18
CA ARG A 199 -6.76 -13.95 8.74
C ARG A 199 -7.65 -12.75 8.41
N LEU A 200 -7.05 -11.77 7.72
CA LEU A 200 -7.70 -10.54 7.27
C LEU A 200 -8.28 -9.69 8.42
N GLU A 201 -7.53 -9.63 9.52
CA GLU A 201 -7.83 -8.80 10.68
C GLU A 201 -6.69 -7.83 10.99
N GLU A 202 -6.98 -6.71 11.66
CA GLU A 202 -5.95 -5.73 12.04
C GLU A 202 -4.86 -6.33 12.93
N SER A 203 -5.22 -7.36 13.72
CA SER A 203 -4.30 -8.13 14.57
C SER A 203 -3.18 -8.80 13.77
N PHE A 204 -3.34 -9.00 12.45
CA PHE A 204 -2.26 -9.47 11.58
C PHE A 204 -1.02 -8.57 11.65
N ALA A 205 -1.19 -7.25 11.84
CA ALA A 205 -0.07 -6.31 11.98
C ALA A 205 0.84 -6.58 13.20
N GLU A 206 0.33 -7.31 14.18
CA GLU A 206 1.04 -7.63 15.43
C GLU A 206 1.76 -9.00 15.36
N THR A 207 1.52 -9.77 14.30
CA THR A 207 2.18 -11.05 14.07
C THR A 207 3.60 -10.87 13.52
N PRO A 208 4.51 -11.85 13.72
CA PRO A 208 5.82 -11.84 13.06
C PRO A 208 5.72 -11.65 11.54
N GLU A 209 4.74 -12.29 10.91
CA GLU A 209 4.47 -12.22 9.48
C GLU A 209 4.04 -10.81 9.03
N GLY A 210 3.10 -10.19 9.73
CA GLY A 210 2.63 -8.83 9.40
C GLY A 210 3.70 -7.76 9.61
N ILE A 211 4.46 -7.86 10.71
CA ILE A 211 5.61 -6.97 10.98
C ILE A 211 6.67 -7.11 9.88
N TRP A 212 7.00 -8.35 9.52
CA TRP A 212 7.96 -8.62 8.46
C TRP A 212 7.47 -8.09 7.11
N LEU A 213 6.20 -8.30 6.80
CA LEU A 213 5.60 -7.88 5.54
C LEU A 213 5.66 -6.35 5.39
N ALA A 214 5.26 -5.61 6.42
CA ALA A 214 5.30 -4.14 6.42
C ALA A 214 6.71 -3.57 6.22
N ALA A 215 7.74 -4.28 6.69
CA ALA A 215 9.14 -3.87 6.54
C ALA A 215 9.74 -4.22 5.17
N ASN A 216 9.27 -5.28 4.50
CA ASN A 216 9.94 -5.85 3.34
C ASN A 216 9.14 -5.74 2.02
N CYS A 217 7.82 -5.55 2.05
CA CYS A 217 6.99 -5.66 0.85
C CYS A 217 7.38 -4.67 -0.27
N ALA A 218 7.91 -3.50 0.12
CA ALA A 218 8.35 -2.45 -0.81
C ALA A 218 9.50 -2.90 -1.73
N ASP A 219 10.41 -3.75 -1.24
CA ASP A 219 11.53 -4.26 -2.03
C ASP A 219 11.08 -5.16 -3.19
N PHE A 220 9.87 -5.69 -3.08
CA PHE A 220 9.22 -6.53 -4.08
C PHE A 220 8.18 -5.77 -4.90
N GLY A 221 8.00 -4.46 -4.68
CA GLY A 221 7.07 -3.64 -5.45
C GLY A 221 5.64 -3.61 -4.92
N PHE A 222 5.43 -4.06 -3.68
CA PHE A 222 4.15 -3.97 -3.00
C PHE A 222 4.12 -2.87 -1.95
N VAL A 223 2.94 -2.28 -1.74
CA VAL A 223 2.65 -1.40 -0.61
C VAL A 223 1.58 -2.01 0.27
N ILE A 224 1.59 -1.68 1.56
CA ILE A 224 0.42 -1.87 2.44
C ILE A 224 -0.59 -0.79 2.05
N ARG A 225 -1.66 -1.18 1.37
CA ARG A 225 -2.50 -0.23 0.62
C ARG A 225 -3.29 0.72 1.51
N TYR A 226 -3.85 0.19 2.58
CA TYR A 226 -4.74 0.90 3.50
C TYR A 226 -4.04 1.01 4.84
N LEU A 227 -3.45 2.18 5.10
CA LEU A 227 -2.65 2.47 6.27
C LEU A 227 -3.53 2.97 7.43
N LYS A 228 -3.12 2.67 8.66
CA LYS A 228 -3.76 3.19 9.87
C LYS A 228 -3.69 4.72 9.93
N GLY A 229 -4.81 5.37 10.21
CA GLY A 229 -4.90 6.84 10.25
C GLY A 229 -4.97 7.52 8.87
N LYS A 230 -5.18 6.75 7.79
CA LYS A 230 -5.34 7.23 6.41
C LYS A 230 -6.73 6.90 5.84
N GLU A 231 -7.69 6.64 6.70
CA GLU A 231 -9.06 6.24 6.35
C GLU A 231 -9.78 7.37 5.59
N ASP A 232 -9.58 8.63 6.00
CA ASP A 232 -10.15 9.81 5.33
C ASP A 232 -9.63 9.99 3.89
N THR A 233 -8.41 9.52 3.63
CA THR A 233 -7.77 9.62 2.31
C THR A 233 -8.17 8.45 1.41
N THR A 234 -8.11 7.21 1.94
CA THR A 234 -8.32 5.99 1.15
C THR A 234 -9.79 5.57 1.06
N GLY A 235 -10.59 5.94 2.06
CA GLY A 235 -11.98 5.51 2.22
C GLY A 235 -12.14 4.08 2.74
N TYR A 236 -11.06 3.46 3.24
CA TYR A 236 -11.04 2.11 3.81
C TYR A 236 -10.37 2.12 5.19
N ALA A 237 -10.77 1.18 6.04
CA ALA A 237 -10.14 0.95 7.34
C ALA A 237 -8.69 0.44 7.17
N TYR A 238 -7.95 0.35 8.27
CA TYR A 238 -6.61 -0.24 8.24
C TYR A 238 -6.67 -1.71 7.84
N GLU A 239 -5.92 -2.09 6.80
CA GLU A 239 -5.85 -3.48 6.32
C GLU A 239 -4.38 -3.90 6.14
N PRO A 240 -3.70 -4.35 7.21
CA PRO A 240 -2.29 -4.78 7.15
C PRO A 240 -2.01 -5.95 6.21
N TRP A 241 -3.05 -6.68 5.81
CA TRP A 241 -2.96 -7.84 4.93
C TRP A 241 -3.04 -7.49 3.44
N HIS A 242 -3.59 -6.33 3.09
CA HIS A 242 -3.93 -5.98 1.70
C HIS A 242 -2.72 -5.38 0.99
N LEU A 243 -2.05 -6.19 0.19
CA LEU A 243 -0.91 -5.77 -0.63
C LEU A 243 -1.40 -5.23 -1.96
N ARG A 244 -0.84 -4.10 -2.39
CA ARG A 244 -1.04 -3.53 -3.72
C ARG A 244 0.28 -3.43 -4.48
N TYR A 245 0.38 -4.12 -5.62
CA TYR A 245 1.54 -4.05 -6.51
C TYR A 245 1.53 -2.76 -7.34
N VAL A 246 2.68 -2.08 -7.35
CA VAL A 246 2.90 -0.81 -8.09
C VAL A 246 4.29 -0.73 -8.73
N GLY A 247 5.08 -1.79 -8.63
CA GLY A 247 6.49 -1.81 -9.06
C GLY A 247 7.46 -1.32 -7.98
N LYS A 248 8.72 -1.79 -8.05
CA LYS A 248 9.73 -1.64 -6.99
C LYS A 248 10.05 -0.18 -6.64
N GLU A 249 10.29 0.67 -7.65
CA GLU A 249 10.66 2.07 -7.42
C GLU A 249 9.53 2.85 -6.75
N MET A 250 8.29 2.71 -7.25
CA MET A 250 7.14 3.41 -6.70
C MET A 250 6.81 2.94 -5.28
N ALA A 251 6.84 1.62 -5.04
CA ALA A 251 6.57 1.06 -3.73
C ALA A 251 7.55 1.57 -2.68
N LYS A 252 8.84 1.66 -3.02
CA LYS A 252 9.87 2.23 -2.13
C LYS A 252 9.61 3.69 -1.80
N GLU A 253 9.30 4.52 -2.80
CA GLU A 253 8.98 5.94 -2.56
C GLU A 253 7.74 6.10 -1.66
N ILE A 254 6.69 5.31 -1.91
CA ILE A 254 5.44 5.36 -1.14
C ILE A 254 5.67 4.93 0.31
N MET A 255 6.27 3.76 0.51
CA MET A 255 6.45 3.17 1.84
C MET A 255 7.44 3.98 2.68
N ALA A 256 8.55 4.46 2.08
CA ALA A 256 9.51 5.32 2.79
C ALA A 256 8.91 6.67 3.20
N GLY A 257 7.95 7.20 2.43
CA GLY A 257 7.26 8.45 2.73
C GLY A 257 6.03 8.31 3.63
N GLY A 258 5.60 7.08 3.98
CA GLY A 258 4.34 6.85 4.70
C GLY A 258 3.11 7.35 3.91
N LEU A 259 3.20 7.29 2.58
CA LEU A 259 2.20 7.83 1.67
C LEU A 259 1.13 6.79 1.34
N THR A 260 -0.07 7.25 1.03
CA THR A 260 -1.05 6.45 0.28
C THR A 260 -0.83 6.60 -1.22
N LEU A 261 -1.47 5.76 -2.05
CA LEU A 261 -1.47 5.99 -3.50
C LEU A 261 -2.14 7.32 -3.86
N GLU A 262 -3.19 7.69 -3.15
CA GLU A 262 -3.86 8.98 -3.30
C GLU A 262 -2.91 10.14 -3.05
N ASP A 263 -2.17 10.11 -1.93
CA ASP A 263 -1.15 11.12 -1.61
C ASP A 263 -0.08 11.19 -2.71
N TYR A 264 0.39 10.01 -3.16
CA TYR A 264 1.44 9.90 -4.17
C TYR A 264 1.04 10.48 -5.53
N PHE A 265 -0.20 10.30 -5.96
CA PHE A 265 -0.70 10.81 -7.26
C PHE A 265 -1.48 12.12 -7.17
N SER A 266 -1.52 12.77 -6.01
CA SER A 266 -2.16 14.08 -5.85
C SER A 266 -1.45 15.17 -6.66
N GLU A 267 -2.21 16.18 -7.13
CA GLU A 267 -1.65 17.31 -7.88
C GLU A 267 -0.59 18.05 -7.05
N ALA A 268 -0.85 18.23 -5.75
CA ALA A 268 0.09 18.85 -4.82
C ALA A 268 1.42 18.09 -4.75
N ALA A 269 1.39 16.76 -4.70
CA ALA A 269 2.61 15.96 -4.68
C ALA A 269 3.36 15.98 -6.01
N ILE A 270 2.70 16.25 -7.12
CA ILE A 270 3.33 16.35 -8.46
C ILE A 270 3.92 17.76 -8.68
N ALA A 271 3.29 18.81 -8.18
CA ALA A 271 3.73 20.19 -8.35
C ALA A 271 4.98 20.58 -7.51
N HIS A 272 5.36 19.77 -6.52
CA HIS A 272 6.46 20.05 -5.58
C HIS A 272 7.74 19.21 -5.82
N LYS A 273 7.87 18.52 -6.95
CA LYS A 273 9.11 17.85 -7.40
C LYS A 273 9.65 18.54 -8.65
#